data_AF-A0A7L3ETN1-F1
#
_entry.id   AF-A0A7L3ETN1-F1
#
_cell.length_a   1.000
_cell.length_b   1.000
_cell.length_c   1.000
_cell.angle_alpha   90.00
_cell.angle_beta   90.00
_cell.angle_gamma   90.00
#
_symmetry.space_group_name_H-M   'P 1'
#
loop_
_entity.id
_entity.type
_entity.pdbx_description
1 polymer ?
#
loop_
_entity_poly.entity_id
_entity_poly.type
_entity_poly.pdbx_seq_one_letter_code
_entity_poly.pdbx_strand_id
1 'polypeptide(L)'
;SHLLTSLPCSYSIDSGIQSISVVNSSGLGLTISGGSNRSDGPMIYVQELLPDGDCYKDGRLRPGDQLIAINRDSLVGSTHEEARKIIEKAKFRLEGSTEVAFIPGRGRLHPGLSVHNNIPSPPPKAVGNGLSSCRLKVHVRSPEVGGSSSLTDINTSFLYPNASPLIFIFDFSAPASASNYKAASGTKSKVALDPHIRLKDGKLELVLQYLGLDVTEEKKRQLRQSLTTDSQGTVAYGDVLQALRDLMQEELDEAALDSSSVLFTQHEVANLLDTSAFHSLTFDSLNCNGNEDLEQLQLEMRDLRHEVRRLKSLLREVESSKKSMEDELQRLNQKALGFLSENRTLHSKLQMAEVVQRQAHSAEQDYEEVIHLLEAEIAELKMQLAGKKAKHEDLLELKRQLSLADGQLRKSEVSRKRLEICNRKLLLFVQVR
;
A
#
# COMPACT_ATOMS: atom_id res chain seq x y z
N SER A 1 -15.91 19.59 21.59
CA SER A 1 -16.79 19.29 20.44
C SER A 1 -15.92 18.87 19.28
N HIS A 2 -16.17 17.65 18.78
CA HIS A 2 -15.68 17.05 17.54
C HIS A 2 -14.21 16.64 17.46
N LEU A 3 -14.01 15.40 17.89
CA LEU A 3 -13.00 14.45 17.42
C LEU A 3 -13.08 14.29 15.89
N LEU A 4 -11.94 14.35 15.20
CA LEU A 4 -11.72 13.64 13.95
C LEU A 4 -10.50 12.74 14.14
N THR A 5 -10.79 11.49 14.50
CA THR A 5 -9.88 10.35 14.46
C THR A 5 -9.51 10.06 13.00
N SER A 6 -8.22 10.09 12.72
CA SER A 6 -7.61 9.63 11.47
C SER A 6 -7.75 8.11 11.35
N LEU A 7 -8.47 7.66 10.32
CA LEU A 7 -8.39 6.28 9.84
C LEU A 7 -7.27 6.17 8.81
N PRO A 8 -6.42 5.12 8.85
CA PRO A 8 -5.48 4.86 7.78
C PRO A 8 -6.24 4.16 6.63
N CYS A 9 -6.53 4.89 5.55
CA CYS A 9 -6.96 4.27 4.30
C CYS A 9 -5.75 3.58 3.67
N SER A 10 -5.78 2.26 3.58
CA SER A 10 -4.81 1.47 2.81
C SER A 10 -5.03 1.73 1.32
N TYR A 11 -4.20 2.60 0.75
CA TYR A 11 -4.13 2.83 -0.69
C TYR A 11 -3.45 1.61 -1.35
N SER A 12 -4.22 0.67 -1.87
CA SER A 12 -3.70 -0.34 -2.81
C SER A 12 -3.54 0.27 -4.20
N ILE A 13 -2.51 1.10 -4.37
CA ILE A 13 -2.03 1.55 -5.69
C ILE A 13 -1.02 0.50 -6.18
N ASP A 14 -1.49 -0.70 -6.53
CA ASP A 14 -0.66 -1.73 -7.17
C ASP A 14 -1.21 -2.09 -8.57
N SER A 15 -1.94 -1.15 -9.16
CA SER A 15 -2.45 -1.19 -10.52
C SER A 15 -2.30 0.22 -11.08
N GLY A 16 -1.36 0.40 -12.01
CA GLY A 16 -1.05 1.72 -12.57
C GLY A 16 -2.24 2.34 -13.30
N ILE A 17 -2.26 3.68 -13.35
CA ILE A 17 -3.24 4.43 -14.16
C ILE A 17 -2.96 4.15 -15.64
N GLN A 18 -3.99 3.77 -16.38
CA GLN A 18 -3.96 3.58 -17.83
C GLN A 18 -4.80 4.66 -18.50
N SER A 19 -4.36 5.12 -19.67
CA SER A 19 -5.12 6.05 -20.52
C SER A 19 -5.42 5.41 -21.86
N ILE A 20 -6.67 5.51 -22.28
CA ILE A 20 -7.12 5.06 -23.60
C ILE A 20 -7.77 6.21 -24.36
N SER A 21 -7.68 6.16 -25.69
CA SER A 21 -8.37 7.07 -26.58
C SER A 21 -9.43 6.29 -27.34
N VAL A 22 -10.70 6.64 -27.14
CA VAL A 22 -11.88 5.97 -27.71
C VAL A 22 -12.48 6.87 -28.79
N VAL A 23 -12.73 6.35 -29.98
CA VAL A 23 -13.32 7.12 -31.08
C VAL A 23 -14.79 7.40 -30.77
N ASN A 24 -15.20 8.67 -30.77
CA ASN A 24 -16.59 9.06 -30.53
C ASN A 24 -17.44 8.76 -31.77
N SER A 25 -18.42 7.86 -31.63
CA SER A 25 -19.41 7.58 -32.68
C SER A 25 -20.85 7.75 -32.18
N SER A 26 -21.13 7.27 -30.97
CA SER A 26 -22.48 7.27 -30.38
C SER A 26 -22.49 7.71 -28.91
N GLY A 27 -21.30 7.98 -28.35
CA GLY A 27 -21.06 8.26 -26.95
C GLY A 27 -20.41 7.07 -26.26
N LEU A 28 -19.73 7.35 -25.13
CA LEU A 28 -18.93 6.36 -24.40
C LEU A 28 -19.68 5.06 -24.07
N GLY A 29 -21.00 5.12 -23.86
CA GLY A 29 -21.82 3.93 -23.67
C GLY A 29 -21.46 3.15 -22.40
N LEU A 30 -21.21 3.86 -21.30
CA LEU A 30 -20.88 3.27 -20.00
C LEU A 30 -21.82 3.79 -18.92
N THR A 31 -22.08 2.95 -17.93
CA THR A 31 -22.76 3.31 -16.68
C THR A 31 -21.74 3.32 -15.55
N ILE A 32 -21.97 4.18 -14.56
CA ILE A 32 -21.07 4.36 -13.43
C ILE A 32 -21.76 4.05 -12.11
N SER A 33 -20.96 3.63 -11.14
CA SER A 33 -21.36 3.49 -9.73
C SER A 33 -20.38 4.26 -8.83
N GLY A 34 -20.77 4.48 -7.58
CA GLY A 34 -19.97 5.25 -6.62
C GLY A 34 -20.05 6.77 -6.82
N GLY A 35 -19.19 7.49 -6.12
CA GLY A 35 -19.14 8.95 -6.05
C GLY A 35 -19.09 9.43 -4.60
N SER A 36 -18.53 10.62 -4.37
CA SER A 36 -18.28 11.16 -3.02
C SER A 36 -19.54 11.28 -2.13
N ASN A 37 -20.73 11.27 -2.72
CA ASN A 37 -22.04 11.33 -2.07
C ASN A 37 -22.80 10.00 -2.00
N ARG A 38 -22.21 8.87 -2.43
CA ARG A 38 -22.83 7.54 -2.44
C ARG A 38 -22.24 6.64 -1.35
N SER A 39 -23.04 5.69 -0.85
CA SER A 39 -22.60 4.65 0.10
C SER A 39 -21.53 3.72 -0.47
N ASP A 40 -21.46 3.62 -1.79
CA ASP A 40 -20.64 2.64 -2.51
C ASP A 40 -19.15 3.06 -2.59
N GLY A 41 -18.83 4.23 -2.04
CA GLY A 41 -17.48 4.76 -1.91
C GLY A 41 -17.23 6.01 -2.76
N PRO A 42 -16.21 6.81 -2.41
CA PRO A 42 -15.95 8.11 -3.05
C PRO A 42 -15.37 7.99 -4.46
N MET A 43 -15.05 6.79 -4.91
CA MET A 43 -14.45 6.49 -6.20
C MET A 43 -15.55 6.19 -7.24
N ILE A 44 -15.30 6.58 -8.48
CA ILE A 44 -16.19 6.30 -9.61
C ILE A 44 -15.72 5.01 -10.28
N TYR A 45 -16.62 4.05 -10.44
CA TYR A 45 -16.33 2.78 -11.09
C TYR A 45 -17.21 2.59 -12.32
N VAL A 46 -16.72 1.86 -13.32
CA VAL A 46 -17.53 1.36 -14.43
C VAL A 46 -18.45 0.26 -13.90
N GLN A 47 -19.76 0.51 -13.92
CA GLN A 47 -20.76 -0.47 -13.49
C GLN A 47 -21.07 -1.46 -14.61
N GLU A 48 -21.34 -0.95 -15.81
CA GLU A 48 -21.67 -1.74 -16.99
C GLU A 48 -21.26 -0.98 -18.26
N LEU A 49 -20.98 -1.74 -19.33
CA LEU A 49 -20.77 -1.20 -20.67
C LEU A 49 -21.99 -1.55 -21.52
N LEU A 50 -22.61 -0.54 -22.11
CA LEU A 50 -23.78 -0.70 -22.97
C LEU A 50 -23.35 -1.43 -24.26
N PRO A 51 -24.11 -2.45 -24.70
CA PRO A 51 -23.91 -3.08 -26.00
C PRO A 51 -23.89 -2.02 -27.11
N ASP A 52 -22.96 -2.17 -28.05
CA ASP A 52 -22.71 -1.24 -29.17
C ASP A 52 -22.21 0.17 -28.80
N GLY A 53 -21.97 0.46 -27.52
CA GLY A 53 -21.34 1.70 -27.07
C GLY A 53 -19.86 1.81 -27.49
N ASP A 54 -19.34 3.04 -27.55
CA ASP A 54 -17.98 3.29 -28.04
C ASP A 54 -16.92 2.58 -27.16
N CYS A 55 -17.07 2.59 -25.84
CA CYS A 55 -16.18 1.87 -24.92
C CYS A 55 -16.35 0.34 -24.98
N TYR A 56 -17.56 -0.14 -25.31
CA TYR A 56 -17.81 -1.57 -25.48
C TYR A 56 -17.12 -2.11 -26.74
N LYS A 57 -17.18 -1.35 -27.85
CA LYS A 57 -16.50 -1.67 -29.11
C LYS A 57 -14.97 -1.62 -28.98
N ASP A 58 -14.46 -0.68 -28.19
CA ASP A 58 -13.02 -0.57 -27.90
C ASP A 58 -12.50 -1.74 -27.04
N GLY A 59 -13.29 -2.21 -26.08
CA GLY A 59 -13.06 -3.45 -25.31
C GLY A 59 -11.91 -3.40 -24.29
N ARG A 60 -11.19 -2.27 -24.16
CA ARG A 60 -10.12 -2.10 -23.16
C ARG A 60 -10.66 -1.78 -21.76
N LEU A 61 -11.79 -1.08 -21.67
CA LEU A 61 -12.51 -0.87 -20.40
C LEU A 61 -13.35 -2.09 -20.04
N ARG A 62 -13.50 -2.34 -18.74
CA ARG A 62 -14.31 -3.42 -18.19
C ARG A 62 -15.12 -2.95 -16.98
N PRO A 63 -16.27 -3.58 -16.71
CA PRO A 63 -16.96 -3.42 -15.42
C PRO A 63 -16.02 -3.68 -14.25
N GLY A 64 -16.02 -2.78 -13.27
CA GLY A 64 -15.12 -2.80 -12.10
C GLY A 64 -13.86 -1.94 -12.26
N ASP A 65 -13.59 -1.37 -13.44
CA ASP A 65 -12.50 -0.42 -13.61
C ASP A 65 -12.82 0.91 -12.90
N GLN A 66 -11.83 1.47 -12.22
CA GLN A 66 -11.98 2.76 -11.53
C GLN A 66 -11.67 3.90 -12.49
N LEU A 67 -12.64 4.77 -12.74
CA LEU A 67 -12.47 5.95 -13.58
C LEU A 67 -11.76 7.07 -12.80
N ILE A 68 -10.74 7.64 -13.42
CA ILE A 68 -9.94 8.73 -12.85
C ILE A 68 -10.26 10.05 -13.56
N ALA A 69 -10.31 10.05 -14.89
CA ALA A 69 -10.64 11.24 -15.67
C ALA A 69 -11.26 10.86 -17.02
N ILE A 70 -12.08 11.76 -17.55
CA ILE A 70 -12.60 11.70 -18.92
C ILE A 70 -12.25 13.03 -19.60
N ASN A 71 -11.49 12.95 -20.68
CA ASN A 71 -10.85 14.08 -21.33
C ASN A 71 -9.98 14.87 -20.34
N ARG A 72 -10.35 16.13 -20.10
CA ARG A 72 -9.67 17.03 -19.15
C ARG A 72 -10.43 17.19 -17.83
N ASP A 73 -11.56 16.49 -17.68
CA ASP A 73 -12.43 16.58 -16.52
C ASP A 73 -12.09 15.43 -15.54
N SER A 74 -11.62 15.77 -14.34
CA SER A 74 -11.30 14.80 -13.27
C SER A 74 -12.58 14.24 -12.66
N LEU A 75 -12.59 12.93 -12.39
CA LEU A 75 -13.67 12.22 -11.71
C LEU A 75 -13.33 11.90 -10.24
N VAL A 76 -12.11 12.21 -9.80
CA VAL A 76 -11.66 11.96 -8.43
C VAL A 76 -12.35 12.92 -7.47
N GLY A 77 -13.10 12.38 -6.51
CA GLY A 77 -13.83 13.17 -5.51
C GLY A 77 -15.13 13.79 -6.02
N SER A 78 -15.47 13.59 -7.29
CA SER A 78 -16.74 14.04 -7.86
C SER A 78 -17.93 13.31 -7.23
N THR A 79 -19.04 14.02 -7.13
CA THR A 79 -20.33 13.40 -6.83
C THR A 79 -20.79 12.52 -8.00
N HIS A 80 -21.70 11.59 -7.72
CA HIS A 80 -22.26 10.72 -8.75
C HIS A 80 -22.88 11.52 -9.90
N GLU A 81 -23.62 12.58 -9.57
CA GLU A 81 -24.29 13.45 -10.53
C GLU A 81 -23.29 14.28 -11.36
N GLU A 82 -22.21 14.76 -10.76
CA GLU A 82 -21.14 15.46 -11.49
C GLU A 82 -20.41 14.53 -12.45
N ALA A 83 -20.06 13.33 -12.02
CA ALA A 83 -19.45 12.31 -12.86
C ALA A 83 -20.35 11.98 -14.07
N ARG A 84 -21.67 11.84 -13.83
CA ARG A 84 -22.66 11.62 -14.89
C ARG A 84 -22.70 12.77 -15.89
N LYS A 85 -22.68 14.02 -15.41
CA LYS A 85 -22.64 15.22 -16.27
C LYS A 85 -21.39 15.27 -17.13
N ILE A 86 -20.23 14.87 -16.60
CA ILE A 86 -18.97 14.81 -17.36
C ILE A 86 -19.06 13.77 -18.49
N ILE A 87 -19.60 12.59 -18.20
CA ILE A 87 -19.81 11.52 -19.20
C ILE A 87 -20.81 11.98 -20.28
N GLU A 88 -21.92 12.62 -19.88
CA GLU A 88 -22.91 13.15 -20.81
C GLU A 88 -22.33 14.28 -21.68
N LYS A 89 -21.53 15.17 -21.11
CA LYS A 89 -20.81 16.23 -21.84
C LYS A 89 -19.83 15.65 -22.86
N ALA A 90 -19.20 14.52 -22.56
CA ALA A 90 -18.33 13.82 -23.50
C ALA A 90 -19.10 13.28 -24.73
N LYS A 91 -20.41 13.01 -24.63
CA LYS A 91 -21.24 12.56 -25.76
C LYS A 91 -21.41 13.61 -26.86
N PHE A 92 -21.36 14.90 -26.53
CA PHE A 92 -21.68 15.99 -27.46
C PHE A 92 -20.45 16.61 -28.14
N ARG A 93 -19.25 16.08 -27.90
CA ARG A 93 -18.04 16.50 -28.63
C ARG A 93 -18.03 15.83 -30.00
N LEU A 94 -18.58 16.56 -30.98
CA LEU A 94 -18.78 16.10 -32.36
C LEU A 94 -17.49 15.89 -33.16
N GLU A 95 -16.34 16.35 -32.65
CA GLU A 95 -15.04 16.16 -33.30
C GLU A 95 -14.02 15.65 -32.28
N GLY A 96 -13.65 14.37 -32.42
CA GLY A 96 -12.47 13.81 -31.76
C GLY A 96 -12.70 12.51 -30.98
N SER A 97 -11.60 11.90 -30.60
CA SER A 97 -11.56 10.78 -29.66
C SER A 97 -11.71 11.28 -28.22
N THR A 98 -12.45 10.56 -27.38
CA THR A 98 -12.48 10.79 -25.94
C THR A 98 -11.34 10.06 -25.25
N GLU A 99 -10.56 10.79 -24.47
CA GLU A 99 -9.53 10.20 -23.61
C GLU A 99 -10.17 9.72 -22.29
N VAL A 100 -9.89 8.50 -21.87
CA VAL A 100 -10.36 7.95 -20.60
C VAL A 100 -9.17 7.43 -19.81
N ALA A 101 -8.96 7.98 -18.61
CA ALA A 101 -7.96 7.52 -17.67
C ALA A 101 -8.63 6.67 -16.58
N PHE A 102 -8.13 5.45 -16.36
CA PHE A 102 -8.70 4.50 -15.41
C PHE A 102 -7.65 3.64 -14.73
N ILE A 103 -8.01 3.04 -13.59
CA ILE A 103 -7.23 2.00 -12.93
C ILE A 103 -7.94 0.67 -13.16
N PRO A 104 -7.28 -0.33 -13.78
CA PRO A 104 -7.89 -1.63 -14.03
C PRO A 104 -8.33 -2.31 -12.74
N GLY A 105 -9.59 -2.73 -12.69
CA GLY A 105 -10.12 -3.53 -11.60
C GLY A 105 -9.54 -4.94 -11.67
N ARG A 106 -8.70 -5.34 -10.70
CA ARG A 106 -8.31 -6.75 -10.59
C ARG A 106 -9.55 -7.56 -10.23
N GLY A 107 -9.99 -8.41 -11.17
CA GLY A 107 -11.21 -9.20 -11.06
C GLY A 107 -11.39 -9.90 -9.73
N ARG A 108 -12.15 -9.27 -8.83
CA ARG A 108 -12.98 -9.89 -7.80
C ARG A 108 -14.10 -8.90 -7.46
N LEU A 109 -15.31 -9.29 -7.88
CA LEU A 109 -16.63 -8.93 -7.38
C LEU A 109 -16.63 -7.96 -6.19
N HIS A 110 -17.16 -6.76 -6.41
CA HIS A 110 -17.67 -5.95 -5.31
C HIS A 110 -18.81 -6.71 -4.60
N PRO A 111 -18.88 -6.68 -3.25
CA PRO A 111 -19.97 -7.25 -2.50
C PRO A 111 -21.28 -6.48 -2.76
N GLY A 112 -22.32 -7.19 -3.15
CA GLY A 112 -23.69 -6.78 -2.87
C GLY A 112 -24.45 -6.10 -4.00
N LEU A 113 -24.74 -6.82 -5.09
CA LEU A 113 -26.03 -6.74 -5.79
C LEU A 113 -26.34 -8.11 -6.41
N SER A 114 -26.96 -8.98 -5.61
CA SER A 114 -27.64 -10.17 -6.11
C SER A 114 -29.02 -9.74 -6.61
N VAL A 115 -29.15 -9.54 -7.92
CA VAL A 115 -30.45 -9.64 -8.60
C VAL A 115 -30.40 -10.91 -9.45
N HIS A 116 -30.99 -11.98 -8.95
CA HIS A 116 -31.30 -13.16 -9.75
C HIS A 116 -32.81 -13.41 -9.69
N ASN A 117 -33.47 -13.07 -10.80
CA ASN A 117 -34.69 -13.72 -11.22
C ASN A 117 -34.39 -15.19 -11.52
N ASN A 118 -35.29 -16.07 -11.05
CA ASN A 118 -35.30 -17.50 -11.28
C ASN A 118 -35.58 -17.82 -12.76
N ILE A 119 -34.79 -18.71 -13.38
CA ILE A 119 -35.19 -19.80 -14.29
C ILE A 119 -33.99 -20.78 -14.43
N PRO A 120 -34.17 -22.11 -14.29
CA PRO A 120 -33.08 -23.08 -14.36
C PRO A 120 -32.91 -23.67 -15.76
N SER A 121 -31.66 -23.87 -16.21
CA SER A 121 -31.31 -24.74 -17.34
C SER A 121 -29.86 -25.29 -17.18
N PRO A 122 -29.50 -26.41 -17.85
CA PRO A 122 -28.79 -27.58 -17.28
C PRO A 122 -27.26 -27.51 -17.35
N PRO A 123 -26.51 -28.46 -16.72
CA PRO A 123 -25.05 -28.34 -16.58
C PRO A 123 -24.32 -28.86 -17.84
N PRO A 124 -23.22 -28.24 -18.27
CA PRO A 124 -22.29 -28.87 -19.18
C PRO A 124 -21.27 -29.73 -18.40
N LYS A 125 -20.89 -30.81 -19.07
CA LYS A 125 -20.00 -31.88 -18.63
C LYS A 125 -18.55 -31.39 -18.48
N ALA A 126 -17.86 -32.01 -17.54
CA ALA A 126 -16.44 -31.86 -17.25
C ALA A 126 -15.53 -32.35 -18.39
N VAL A 127 -14.50 -31.56 -18.70
CA VAL A 127 -13.10 -31.86 -19.10
C VAL A 127 -12.40 -30.49 -19.01
N GLY A 128 -11.26 -30.20 -18.40
CA GLY A 128 -10.20 -30.93 -17.74
C GLY A 128 -9.00 -29.95 -17.68
N ASN A 129 -8.29 -29.96 -16.55
CA ASN A 129 -6.92 -29.44 -16.31
C ASN A 129 -6.67 -27.94 -16.09
N GLY A 130 -6.02 -27.62 -14.96
CA GLY A 130 -5.09 -26.49 -14.87
C GLY A 130 -5.03 -25.66 -13.58
N LEU A 131 -4.64 -26.25 -12.45
CA LEU A 131 -3.92 -25.65 -11.30
C LEU A 131 -4.50 -24.37 -10.64
N SER A 132 -5.21 -24.53 -9.52
CA SER A 132 -5.41 -23.47 -8.51
C SER A 132 -4.66 -23.78 -7.23
N SER A 133 -3.76 -22.86 -6.86
CA SER A 133 -2.97 -22.88 -5.62
C SER A 133 -3.84 -22.65 -4.39
N CYS A 134 -3.75 -23.57 -3.43
CA CYS A 134 -4.43 -23.54 -2.15
C CYS A 134 -3.76 -22.50 -1.23
N ARG A 135 -4.49 -21.47 -0.78
CA ARG A 135 -4.06 -20.61 0.34
C ARG A 135 -5.03 -20.76 1.50
N LEU A 136 -4.58 -21.50 2.52
CA LEU A 136 -5.29 -21.73 3.78
C LEU A 136 -5.39 -20.42 4.58
N LYS A 137 -6.59 -20.12 5.08
CA LYS A 137 -6.92 -19.00 5.96
C LYS A 137 -7.20 -19.58 7.34
N VAL A 138 -6.30 -19.37 8.30
CA VAL A 138 -6.47 -19.82 9.68
C VAL A 138 -7.14 -18.71 10.49
N HIS A 139 -8.30 -19.01 11.05
CA HIS A 139 -8.95 -18.28 12.13
C HIS A 139 -8.31 -18.70 13.45
N VAL A 140 -7.90 -17.75 14.30
CA VAL A 140 -7.79 -18.00 15.74
C VAL A 140 -8.46 -16.87 16.51
N ARG A 141 -9.33 -17.33 17.39
CA ARG A 141 -10.26 -16.66 18.29
C ARG A 141 -9.53 -16.31 19.59
N SER A 142 -9.61 -15.06 20.05
CA SER A 142 -9.23 -14.67 21.42
C SER A 142 -10.28 -15.14 22.44
N PRO A 143 -9.87 -15.33 23.71
CA PRO A 143 -10.70 -15.02 24.86
C PRO A 143 -10.06 -13.96 25.78
N GLU A 144 -10.92 -13.18 26.42
CA GLU A 144 -10.61 -12.14 27.41
C GLU A 144 -10.64 -12.64 28.87
N VAL A 145 -10.34 -11.69 29.80
CA VAL A 145 -10.46 -11.63 31.28
C VAL A 145 -9.07 -11.64 31.98
N GLY A 146 -8.67 -10.72 32.88
CA GLY A 146 -9.26 -9.52 33.50
C GLY A 146 -8.59 -9.23 34.87
N GLY A 147 -8.17 -7.97 35.13
CA GLY A 147 -7.87 -7.32 36.45
C GLY A 147 -6.64 -7.81 37.27
N SER A 148 -5.90 -7.03 38.08
CA SER A 148 -5.87 -5.61 38.49
C SER A 148 -4.67 -5.37 39.46
N SER A 149 -4.25 -4.10 39.63
CA SER A 149 -3.43 -3.49 40.74
C SER A 149 -1.89 -3.69 40.73
N SER A 150 -1.01 -2.80 41.21
CA SER A 150 -0.94 -1.33 41.45
C SER A 150 0.46 -1.02 42.02
N LEU A 151 1.16 0.04 41.54
CA LEU A 151 2.21 0.90 42.20
C LEU A 151 3.54 0.19 42.68
N THR A 152 4.77 0.74 42.69
CA THR A 152 5.35 2.10 42.70
C THR A 152 6.89 2.03 42.56
N ASP A 153 7.51 3.17 42.18
CA ASP A 153 8.87 3.67 42.50
C ASP A 153 10.14 3.05 41.86
N ILE A 154 11.26 3.73 41.58
CA ILE A 154 11.73 5.11 41.25
C ILE A 154 13.26 4.93 41.00
N ASN A 155 13.84 5.63 40.00
CA ASN A 155 15.28 5.94 39.76
C ASN A 155 16.27 4.74 39.55
N THR A 156 17.37 4.80 38.79
CA THR A 156 18.24 5.89 38.33
C THR A 156 19.09 5.41 37.15
N SER A 157 19.56 6.38 36.36
CA SER A 157 20.62 6.40 35.32
C SER A 157 21.81 5.43 35.49
N PHE A 158 22.44 5.02 34.36
CA PHE A 158 23.85 5.28 33.98
C PHE A 158 24.41 4.29 32.91
N LEU A 159 25.08 4.87 31.89
CA LEU A 159 26.33 4.44 31.23
C LEU A 159 26.46 3.07 30.52
N TYR A 160 26.78 3.12 29.22
CA TYR A 160 27.56 2.10 28.46
C TYR A 160 29.02 2.05 28.95
N PRO A 161 29.90 1.06 28.64
CA PRO A 161 29.74 -0.16 27.79
C PRO A 161 30.35 -1.47 28.38
N ASN A 162 30.19 -2.56 27.60
CA ASN A 162 31.12 -3.68 27.36
C ASN A 162 30.85 -5.06 28.03
N ALA A 163 31.18 -6.09 27.25
CA ALA A 163 31.33 -7.53 27.54
C ALA A 163 30.08 -8.43 27.58
N SER A 164 30.03 -9.35 26.60
CA SER A 164 29.19 -10.56 26.51
C SER A 164 29.37 -11.51 27.71
N PRO A 165 28.44 -12.48 27.92
CA PRO A 165 28.81 -13.85 27.52
C PRO A 165 27.66 -14.75 27.00
N LEU A 166 28.04 -15.49 25.95
CA LEU A 166 27.85 -16.94 25.72
C LEU A 166 26.46 -17.59 25.81
N ILE A 167 25.88 -17.76 24.61
CA ILE A 167 24.98 -18.86 24.24
C ILE A 167 25.86 -20.07 23.89
N PHE A 168 25.70 -21.18 24.60
CA PHE A 168 26.35 -22.46 24.26
C PHE A 168 25.64 -23.12 23.07
N ILE A 169 26.39 -23.21 21.98
CA ILE A 169 26.12 -23.97 20.76
C ILE A 169 26.70 -25.38 20.99
N PHE A 170 25.90 -26.42 20.81
CA PHE A 170 26.43 -27.77 20.58
C PHE A 170 26.28 -28.11 19.10
N ASP A 171 27.36 -27.86 18.38
CA ASP A 171 27.62 -28.37 17.04
C ASP A 171 27.92 -29.88 17.11
N PHE A 172 27.23 -30.66 16.29
CA PHE A 172 27.51 -32.07 16.09
C PHE A 172 28.58 -32.18 14.98
N SER A 173 29.84 -32.41 15.36
CA SER A 173 30.92 -32.72 14.41
C SER A 173 31.36 -34.17 14.57
N ALA A 174 31.41 -34.88 13.45
CA ALA A 174 31.77 -36.29 13.32
C ALA A 174 33.24 -36.56 13.68
N PRO A 175 33.58 -37.74 14.24
CA PRO A 175 34.98 -38.07 14.53
C PRO A 175 35.63 -38.71 13.31
N ALA A 176 36.71 -38.08 12.82
CA ALA A 176 37.72 -38.73 11.99
C ALA A 176 38.82 -39.28 12.92
N SER A 177 39.22 -40.53 12.68
CA SER A 177 40.22 -41.27 13.46
C SER A 177 41.62 -40.65 13.37
N ALA A 178 42.33 -40.59 14.49
CA ALA A 178 43.79 -40.74 14.54
C ALA A 178 44.25 -41.20 15.94
N SER A 179 45.37 -41.89 15.94
CA SER A 179 45.85 -42.87 16.89
C SER A 179 46.50 -42.35 18.19
N ASN A 180 46.35 -43.19 19.23
CA ASN A 180 47.38 -43.69 20.17
C ASN A 180 47.72 -42.96 21.50
N TYR A 181 47.86 -43.85 22.50
CA TYR A 181 48.47 -43.81 23.84
C TYR A 181 47.78 -43.00 24.96
N LYS A 182 47.06 -43.69 25.85
CA LYS A 182 47.59 -44.18 27.14
C LYS A 182 46.45 -44.73 28.00
N ALA A 183 46.66 -45.93 28.54
CA ALA A 183 45.83 -46.52 29.57
C ALA A 183 45.79 -45.62 30.82
N ALA A 184 44.59 -45.31 31.28
CA ALA A 184 44.31 -44.89 32.65
C ALA A 184 42.99 -45.55 33.08
N SER A 185 43.10 -46.36 34.13
CA SER A 185 42.03 -46.83 35.01
C SER A 185 40.92 -45.76 35.13
N GLY A 186 39.64 -46.00 34.88
CA GLY A 186 38.87 -47.17 35.30
C GLY A 186 37.76 -46.76 36.27
N THR A 187 37.00 -45.70 36.00
CA THR A 187 35.70 -45.47 36.63
C THR A 187 34.63 -45.82 35.60
N LYS A 188 34.20 -47.08 35.60
CA LYS A 188 33.07 -47.54 34.78
C LYS A 188 31.85 -46.72 35.20
N SER A 189 31.30 -45.89 34.30
CA SER A 189 30.03 -45.19 34.57
C SER A 189 28.98 -46.25 34.85
N LYS A 190 28.45 -46.21 36.07
CA LYS A 190 27.45 -47.12 36.57
C LYS A 190 26.08 -46.46 36.40
N VAL A 191 25.12 -47.17 35.81
CA VAL A 191 23.80 -46.66 35.45
C VAL A 191 22.73 -47.49 36.16
N ALA A 192 21.71 -46.82 36.72
CA ALA A 192 20.56 -47.48 37.29
C ALA A 192 19.58 -47.88 36.17
N LEU A 193 19.04 -49.09 36.24
CA LEU A 193 18.01 -49.54 35.31
C LEU A 193 16.63 -48.97 35.66
N ASP A 194 15.94 -48.51 34.63
CA ASP A 194 14.49 -48.35 34.53
C ASP A 194 13.67 -49.37 35.36
N PRO A 195 12.96 -49.06 36.47
CA PRO A 195 12.03 -50.03 37.09
C PRO A 195 11.01 -50.64 36.11
N HIS A 196 10.67 -49.99 35.00
CA HIS A 196 9.72 -50.48 34.00
C HIS A 196 10.38 -51.33 32.91
N ILE A 197 11.71 -51.47 32.92
CA ILE A 197 12.43 -52.33 31.98
C ILE A 197 11.99 -53.78 32.17
N ARG A 198 11.73 -54.48 31.07
CA ARG A 198 11.26 -55.86 31.09
C ARG A 198 12.41 -56.82 30.82
N LEU A 199 12.58 -57.78 31.71
CA LEU A 199 13.63 -58.79 31.65
C LEU A 199 13.01 -60.15 31.35
N LYS A 200 13.65 -60.93 30.47
CA LYS A 200 13.26 -62.32 30.20
C LYS A 200 13.62 -63.20 31.40
N ASP A 201 12.84 -64.26 31.64
CA ASP A 201 12.98 -65.16 32.79
C ASP A 201 14.42 -65.71 33.01
N GLY A 202 15.15 -66.03 31.93
CA GLY A 202 16.56 -66.48 32.02
C GLY A 202 17.56 -65.40 32.45
N LYS A 203 17.17 -64.12 32.44
CA LYS A 203 18.03 -63.00 32.85
C LYS A 203 17.92 -62.66 34.34
N LEU A 204 16.94 -63.23 35.05
CA LEU A 204 16.77 -63.04 36.50
C LEU A 204 18.00 -63.54 37.28
N GLU A 205 18.54 -64.69 36.90
CA GLU A 205 19.76 -65.24 37.49
C GLU A 205 20.98 -64.35 37.22
N LEU A 206 21.03 -63.74 36.04
CA LEU A 206 22.10 -62.84 35.65
C LEU A 206 22.05 -61.52 36.44
N VAL A 207 20.85 -61.01 36.75
CA VAL A 207 20.66 -59.86 37.65
C VAL A 207 21.20 -60.19 39.04
N LEU A 208 20.84 -61.34 39.61
CA LEU A 208 21.31 -61.79 40.92
C LEU A 208 22.83 -61.92 40.97
N GLN A 209 23.42 -62.47 39.90
CA GLN A 209 24.87 -62.62 39.77
C GLN A 209 25.60 -61.27 39.66
N TYR A 210 25.07 -60.32 38.88
CA TYR A 210 25.65 -58.98 38.75
C TYR A 210 25.45 -58.13 40.00
N LEU A 211 24.44 -58.45 40.82
CA LEU A 211 24.25 -57.90 42.15
C LEU A 211 25.20 -58.49 43.21
N GLY A 212 25.92 -59.57 42.88
CA GLY A 212 26.84 -60.23 43.81
C GLY A 212 26.15 -60.95 44.97
N LEU A 213 24.87 -61.31 44.80
CA LEU A 213 24.08 -62.00 45.83
C LEU A 213 24.16 -63.52 45.61
N ASP A 214 24.79 -64.23 46.54
CA ASP A 214 24.84 -65.70 46.54
C ASP A 214 23.56 -66.29 47.15
N VAL A 215 22.53 -66.41 46.31
CA VAL A 215 21.21 -66.91 46.70
C VAL A 215 21.17 -68.44 46.60
N THR A 216 20.65 -69.12 47.62
CA THR A 216 20.40 -70.58 47.56
C THR A 216 19.32 -70.92 46.53
N GLU A 217 19.42 -72.09 45.90
CA GLU A 217 18.47 -72.52 44.85
C GLU A 217 17.01 -72.54 45.31
N GLU A 218 16.77 -72.78 46.59
CA GLU A 218 15.42 -72.74 47.17
C GLU A 218 14.86 -71.31 47.24
N LYS A 219 15.68 -70.31 47.59
CA LYS A 219 15.28 -68.89 47.57
C LYS A 219 15.07 -68.38 46.15
N LYS A 220 15.90 -68.81 45.18
CA LYS A 220 15.69 -68.51 43.75
C LYS A 220 14.37 -69.09 43.23
N ARG A 221 14.02 -70.31 43.65
CA ARG A 221 12.73 -70.95 43.31
C ARG A 221 11.55 -70.18 43.89
N GLN A 222 11.66 -69.71 45.13
CA GLN A 222 10.64 -68.88 45.78
C GLN A 222 10.49 -67.51 45.11
N LEU A 223 11.60 -66.87 44.70
CA LEU A 223 11.58 -65.62 43.94
C LEU A 223 10.91 -65.78 42.57
N ARG A 224 11.17 -66.89 41.87
CA ARG A 224 10.50 -67.22 40.59
C ARG A 224 9.01 -67.50 40.78
N GLN A 225 8.59 -68.01 41.94
CA GLN A 225 7.18 -68.25 42.26
C GLN A 225 6.43 -66.98 42.68
N SER A 226 7.12 -66.00 43.27
CA SER A 226 6.52 -64.72 43.65
C SER A 226 6.39 -63.75 42.47
N LEU A 227 7.22 -63.90 41.44
CA LEU A 227 7.18 -63.06 40.24
C LEU A 227 6.14 -63.55 39.24
N THR A 228 5.25 -62.65 38.83
CA THR A 228 4.28 -62.94 37.76
C THR A 228 4.93 -62.72 36.39
N THR A 229 4.96 -63.76 35.54
CA THR A 229 5.42 -63.65 34.16
C THR A 229 4.26 -63.35 33.24
N ASP A 230 4.48 -62.49 32.24
CA ASP A 230 3.48 -62.22 31.23
C ASP A 230 3.38 -63.33 30.18
N SER A 231 2.44 -63.18 29.24
CA SER A 231 2.28 -64.08 28.09
C SER A 231 3.53 -64.20 27.17
N GLN A 232 4.57 -63.38 27.37
CA GLN A 232 5.84 -63.39 26.64
C GLN A 232 7.02 -63.89 27.49
N GLY A 233 6.80 -64.35 28.73
CA GLY A 233 7.85 -64.84 29.63
C GLY A 233 8.80 -63.77 30.15
N THR A 234 8.31 -62.53 30.31
CA THR A 234 9.08 -61.37 30.78
C THR A 234 8.47 -60.76 32.06
N VAL A 235 9.34 -60.26 32.94
CA VAL A 235 9.01 -59.66 34.24
C VAL A 235 9.59 -58.26 34.30
N ALA A 236 8.88 -57.29 34.90
CA ALA A 236 9.42 -55.95 35.07
C ALA A 236 10.54 -55.95 36.13
N TYR A 237 11.62 -55.22 35.85
CA TYR A 237 12.77 -55.11 36.75
C TYR A 237 12.39 -54.53 38.12
N GLY A 238 11.43 -53.61 38.16
CA GLY A 238 10.86 -53.07 39.39
C GLY A 238 10.18 -54.13 40.26
N ASP A 239 9.48 -55.09 39.65
CA ASP A 239 8.84 -56.19 40.37
C ASP A 239 9.88 -57.18 40.90
N VAL A 240 10.95 -57.43 40.13
CA VAL A 240 12.11 -58.22 40.57
C VAL A 240 12.77 -57.58 41.79
N LEU A 241 13.01 -56.27 41.75
CA LEU A 241 13.57 -55.54 42.88
C LEU A 241 12.65 -55.54 44.10
N GLN A 242 11.33 -55.48 43.89
CA GLN A 242 10.37 -55.54 44.99
C GLN A 242 10.36 -56.92 45.65
N ALA A 243 10.32 -57.99 44.85
CA ALA A 243 10.35 -59.35 45.38
C ALA A 243 11.68 -59.69 46.07
N LEU A 244 12.80 -59.10 45.63
CA LEU A 244 14.10 -59.20 46.33
C LEU A 244 14.08 -58.49 47.68
N ARG A 245 13.47 -57.30 47.77
CA ARG A 245 13.28 -56.62 49.06
C ARG A 245 12.41 -57.44 50.01
N ASP A 246 11.33 -58.02 49.52
CA ASP A 246 10.37 -58.73 50.36
C ASP A 246 10.91 -60.08 50.87
N LEU A 247 11.81 -60.75 50.12
CA LEU A 247 12.32 -62.08 50.44
C LEU A 247 13.74 -62.08 51.05
N MET A 248 14.56 -61.07 50.75
CA MET A 248 16.00 -61.09 50.98
C MET A 248 16.56 -59.76 51.54
N GLN A 249 15.75 -58.99 52.28
CA GLN A 249 16.13 -57.70 52.85
C GLN A 249 17.47 -57.76 53.65
N GLU A 250 17.67 -58.80 54.45
CA GLU A 250 18.88 -58.97 55.29
C GLU A 250 20.16 -59.20 54.47
N GLU A 251 20.07 -59.90 53.33
CA GLU A 251 21.22 -60.16 52.43
C GLU A 251 21.53 -58.93 51.55
N LEU A 252 20.53 -58.09 51.31
CA LEU A 252 20.67 -56.83 50.57
C LEU A 252 21.36 -55.75 51.42
N ASP A 253 21.04 -55.70 52.72
CA ASP A 253 21.64 -54.78 53.69
C ASP A 253 23.13 -55.14 53.97
N GLU A 254 23.48 -56.44 53.97
CA GLU A 254 24.87 -56.93 54.12
C GLU A 254 25.74 -56.64 52.88
N ALA A 255 25.13 -56.63 51.68
CA ALA A 255 25.81 -56.33 50.40
C ALA A 255 26.05 -54.82 50.15
N ALA A 256 25.70 -53.96 51.12
CA ALA A 256 25.87 -52.49 51.08
C ALA A 256 25.24 -51.81 49.85
N LEU A 257 24.12 -52.36 49.34
CA LEU A 257 23.33 -51.74 48.28
C LEU A 257 22.26 -50.86 48.93
N ASP A 258 22.54 -49.56 49.02
CA ASP A 258 21.58 -48.59 49.55
C ASP A 258 20.32 -48.49 48.67
N SER A 259 19.17 -48.29 49.32
CA SER A 259 17.83 -48.58 48.80
C SER A 259 17.32 -47.70 47.65
N SER A 260 18.19 -47.05 46.88
CA SER A 260 17.76 -46.11 45.83
C SER A 260 18.37 -46.31 44.44
N SER A 261 19.43 -47.09 44.27
CA SER A 261 19.89 -47.41 42.90
C SER A 261 20.80 -48.61 42.88
N VAL A 262 20.26 -49.76 42.46
CA VAL A 262 21.11 -50.85 41.97
C VAL A 262 21.80 -50.37 40.70
N LEU A 263 23.12 -50.32 40.76
CA LEU A 263 23.96 -49.72 39.74
C LEU A 263 24.70 -50.78 38.92
N PHE A 264 24.40 -50.83 37.62
CA PHE A 264 25.05 -51.76 36.69
C PHE A 264 26.09 -51.04 35.84
N THR A 265 27.13 -51.74 35.42
CA THR A 265 28.04 -51.23 34.39
C THR A 265 27.36 -51.24 33.03
N GLN A 266 27.80 -50.39 32.10
CA GLN A 266 27.26 -50.33 30.74
C GLN A 266 27.23 -51.70 30.03
N HIS A 267 28.18 -52.58 30.32
CA HIS A 267 28.24 -53.94 29.76
C HIS A 267 27.21 -54.88 30.41
N GLU A 268 26.99 -54.76 31.72
CA GLU A 268 25.95 -55.54 32.44
C GLU A 268 24.55 -55.12 31.97
N VAL A 269 24.29 -53.82 31.79
CA VAL A 269 23.03 -53.30 31.22
C VAL A 269 22.82 -53.85 29.80
N ALA A 270 23.85 -53.85 28.96
CA ALA A 270 23.76 -54.38 27.60
C ALA A 270 23.45 -55.89 27.57
N ASN A 271 23.99 -56.67 28.52
CA ASN A 271 23.70 -58.11 28.62
C ASN A 271 22.30 -58.39 29.19
N LEU A 272 21.85 -57.55 30.13
CA LEU A 272 20.51 -57.63 30.72
C LEU A 272 19.40 -57.20 29.74
N LEU A 273 19.67 -56.21 28.88
CA LEU A 273 18.73 -55.79 27.85
C LEU A 273 18.86 -56.64 26.60
N ASP A 274 17.75 -56.90 25.90
CA ASP A 274 17.79 -57.52 24.57
C ASP A 274 18.11 -56.41 23.57
N THR A 275 19.39 -56.06 23.40
CA THR A 275 19.83 -54.99 22.49
C THR A 275 19.74 -55.37 21.02
N SER A 276 19.14 -56.52 20.68
CA SER A 276 18.86 -56.93 19.29
C SER A 276 18.07 -55.90 18.48
N ALA A 277 17.30 -55.02 19.14
CA ALA A 277 16.62 -53.90 18.50
C ALA A 277 17.54 -52.69 18.21
N PHE A 278 18.71 -52.60 18.85
CA PHE A 278 19.65 -51.47 18.75
C PHE A 278 21.03 -51.85 18.23
N HIS A 279 21.31 -53.13 18.01
CA HIS A 279 22.39 -53.55 17.15
C HIS A 279 22.02 -53.13 15.72
N SER A 280 22.52 -51.96 15.30
CA SER A 280 22.74 -51.72 13.88
C SER A 280 23.50 -52.93 13.38
N LEU A 281 22.87 -53.69 12.48
CA LEU A 281 23.45 -54.85 11.81
C LEU A 281 24.90 -54.51 11.51
N THR A 282 25.83 -55.18 12.21
CA THR A 282 27.23 -55.17 11.83
C THR A 282 27.23 -55.59 10.37
N PHE A 283 27.72 -54.67 9.57
CA PHE A 283 27.84 -54.71 8.13
C PHE A 283 28.52 -56.01 7.72
N ASP A 284 27.75 -57.08 7.58
CA ASP A 284 28.13 -58.27 6.84
C ASP A 284 26.91 -59.15 6.63
N SER A 285 26.58 -59.31 5.34
CA SER A 285 25.63 -60.28 4.78
C SER A 285 24.15 -59.99 5.02
N LEU A 286 23.55 -59.27 4.06
CA LEU A 286 22.44 -59.76 3.21
C LEU A 286 22.10 -58.70 2.16
N ASN A 287 22.42 -58.98 0.90
CA ASN A 287 21.86 -58.26 -0.24
C ASN A 287 20.37 -58.57 -0.35
N CYS A 288 19.51 -57.55 -0.36
CA CYS A 288 18.65 -57.15 -1.50
C CYS A 288 17.72 -55.99 -1.07
N ASN A 289 17.78 -54.86 -1.79
CA ASN A 289 16.84 -53.72 -1.85
C ASN A 289 16.90 -52.60 -0.78
N GLY A 290 17.90 -52.56 0.11
CA GLY A 290 18.09 -51.42 1.03
C GLY A 290 19.13 -50.38 0.58
N ASN A 291 20.05 -50.75 -0.31
CA ASN A 291 21.15 -49.87 -0.75
C ASN A 291 20.69 -48.82 -1.76
N GLU A 292 19.82 -49.17 -2.71
CA GLU A 292 19.36 -48.23 -3.76
C GLU A 292 18.57 -47.07 -3.15
N ASP A 293 17.69 -47.35 -2.18
CA ASP A 293 16.91 -46.33 -1.47
C ASP A 293 17.80 -45.41 -0.61
N LEU A 294 18.84 -45.96 0.03
CA LEU A 294 19.79 -45.18 0.82
C LEU A 294 20.67 -44.30 -0.07
N GLU A 295 21.13 -44.82 -1.21
CA GLU A 295 21.90 -44.07 -2.19
C GLU A 295 21.05 -42.97 -2.86
N GLN A 296 19.79 -43.28 -3.16
CA GLN A 296 18.82 -42.31 -3.68
C GLN A 296 18.56 -41.19 -2.68
N LEU A 297 18.36 -41.52 -1.39
CA LEU A 297 18.19 -40.52 -0.34
C LEU A 297 19.45 -39.67 -0.15
N GLN A 298 20.64 -40.25 -0.29
CA GLN A 298 21.90 -39.51 -0.24
C GLN A 298 22.05 -38.54 -1.42
N LEU A 299 21.60 -38.93 -2.61
CA LEU A 299 21.58 -38.08 -3.80
C LEU A 299 20.58 -36.93 -3.62
N GLU A 300 19.36 -37.22 -3.16
CA GLU A 300 18.34 -36.21 -2.89
C GLU A 300 18.81 -35.22 -1.81
N MET A 301 19.45 -35.70 -0.74
CA MET A 301 20.07 -34.83 0.28
C MET A 301 21.19 -33.96 -0.32
N ARG A 302 21.97 -34.47 -1.28
CA ARG A 302 22.98 -33.69 -1.98
C ARG A 302 22.33 -32.60 -2.84
N ASP A 303 21.30 -32.94 -3.59
CA ASP A 303 20.59 -32.00 -4.47
C ASP A 303 19.86 -30.92 -3.67
N LEU A 304 19.18 -31.30 -2.59
CA LEU A 304 18.54 -30.35 -1.68
C LEU A 304 19.55 -29.38 -1.05
N ARG A 305 20.75 -29.86 -0.70
CA ARG A 305 21.83 -28.98 -0.22
C ARG A 305 22.34 -28.03 -1.30
N HIS A 306 22.39 -28.45 -2.56
CA HIS A 306 22.70 -27.55 -3.68
C HIS A 306 21.60 -26.51 -3.87
N GLU A 307 20.34 -26.93 -3.81
CA GLU A 307 19.19 -26.05 -3.97
C GLU A 307 19.10 -25.00 -2.84
N VAL A 308 19.37 -25.39 -1.59
CA VAL A 308 19.49 -24.45 -0.47
C VAL A 308 20.60 -23.43 -0.71
N ARG A 309 21.75 -23.84 -1.25
CA ARG A 309 22.84 -22.90 -1.60
C ARG A 309 22.41 -21.94 -2.70
N ARG A 310 21.72 -22.44 -3.73
CA ARG A 310 21.19 -21.64 -4.85
C ARG A 310 20.17 -20.61 -4.36
N LEU A 311 19.20 -21.05 -3.55
CA LEU A 311 18.18 -20.18 -2.95
C LEU A 311 18.79 -19.12 -2.04
N LYS A 312 19.83 -19.46 -1.26
CA LYS A 312 20.58 -18.47 -0.46
C LYS A 312 21.29 -17.42 -1.33
N SER A 313 21.81 -17.80 -2.50
CA SER A 313 22.39 -16.82 -3.44
C SER A 313 21.31 -15.89 -3.98
N LEU A 314 20.21 -16.47 -4.46
CA LEU A 314 19.10 -15.71 -5.03
C LEU A 314 18.48 -14.76 -4.00
N LEU A 315 18.37 -15.18 -2.74
CA LEU A 315 17.90 -14.31 -1.65
C LEU A 315 18.80 -13.08 -1.50
N ARG A 316 20.13 -13.25 -1.49
CA ARG A 316 21.07 -12.12 -1.42
C ARG A 316 20.97 -11.19 -2.64
N GLU A 317 20.78 -11.76 -3.83
CA GLU A 317 20.60 -10.98 -5.06
C GLU A 317 19.32 -10.14 -4.98
N VAL A 318 18.20 -10.74 -4.54
CA VAL A 318 16.93 -10.03 -4.35
C VAL A 318 17.04 -8.98 -3.25
N GLU A 319 17.71 -9.28 -2.14
CA GLU A 319 17.93 -8.32 -1.05
C GLU A 319 18.78 -7.12 -1.51
N SER A 320 19.83 -7.35 -2.30
CA SER A 320 20.66 -6.26 -2.83
C SER A 320 19.93 -5.44 -3.91
N SER A 321 19.18 -6.10 -4.78
CA SER A 321 18.30 -5.43 -5.77
C SER A 321 17.22 -4.59 -5.08
N LYS A 322 16.56 -5.13 -4.06
CA LYS A 322 15.57 -4.40 -3.24
C LYS A 322 16.19 -3.14 -2.64
N LYS A 323 17.36 -3.28 -2.00
CA LYS A 323 18.06 -2.13 -1.40
C LYS A 323 18.38 -1.05 -2.43
N SER A 324 18.86 -1.45 -3.62
CA SER A 324 19.13 -0.52 -4.72
C SER A 324 17.88 0.24 -5.17
N MET A 325 16.74 -0.44 -5.29
CA MET A 325 15.47 0.20 -5.67
C MET A 325 14.96 1.15 -4.57
N GLU A 326 15.13 0.78 -3.30
CA GLU A 326 14.78 1.65 -2.17
C GLU A 326 15.62 2.93 -2.17
N ASP A 327 16.92 2.84 -2.44
CA ASP A 327 17.81 4.01 -2.57
C ASP A 327 17.42 4.91 -3.76
N GLU A 328 17.04 4.32 -4.89
CA GLU A 328 16.55 5.08 -6.05
C GLU A 328 15.22 5.77 -5.77
N LEU A 329 14.29 5.09 -5.10
CA LEU A 329 13.03 5.66 -4.67
C LEU A 329 13.24 6.85 -3.73
N GLN A 330 14.17 6.75 -2.78
CA GLN A 330 14.51 7.86 -1.88
C GLN A 330 15.07 9.06 -2.64
N ARG A 331 15.96 8.83 -3.63
CA ARG A 331 16.49 9.90 -4.49
C ARG A 331 15.40 10.59 -5.30
N LEU A 332 14.49 9.81 -5.91
CA LEU A 332 13.36 10.35 -6.66
C LEU A 332 12.40 11.14 -5.77
N ASN A 333 12.16 10.67 -4.55
CA ASN A 333 11.32 11.37 -3.57
C ASN A 333 11.95 12.71 -3.16
N GLN A 334 13.25 12.75 -2.88
CA GLN A 334 13.95 14.00 -2.58
C GLN A 334 13.90 14.99 -3.75
N LYS A 335 14.05 14.50 -4.99
CA LYS A 335 13.92 15.32 -6.20
C LYS A 335 12.50 15.87 -6.36
N ALA A 336 11.48 15.05 -6.12
CA ALA A 336 10.08 15.46 -6.17
C ALA A 336 9.75 16.54 -5.12
N LEU A 337 10.25 16.40 -3.89
CA LEU A 337 10.14 17.43 -2.86
C LEU A 337 10.81 18.74 -3.27
N GLY A 338 11.97 18.66 -3.93
CA GLY A 338 12.64 19.81 -4.53
C GLY A 338 11.73 20.55 -5.52
N PHE A 339 11.17 19.82 -6.49
CA PHE A 339 10.24 20.41 -7.46
C PHE A 339 8.97 21.00 -6.83
N LEU A 340 8.42 20.37 -5.79
CA LEU A 340 7.27 20.91 -5.07
C LEU A 340 7.60 22.23 -4.36
N SER A 341 8.79 22.36 -3.79
CA SER A 341 9.23 23.61 -3.14
C SER A 341 9.42 24.76 -4.15
N GLU A 342 9.98 24.44 -5.33
CA GLU A 342 10.14 25.38 -6.42
C GLU A 342 8.78 25.80 -6.97
N ASN A 343 7.88 24.85 -7.19
CA ASN A 343 6.52 25.10 -7.67
C ASN A 343 5.73 26.03 -6.74
N ARG A 344 5.85 25.85 -5.41
CA ARG A 344 5.29 26.78 -4.42
C ARG A 344 5.85 28.20 -4.58
N THR A 345 7.17 28.31 -4.76
CA THR A 345 7.84 29.61 -4.95
C THR A 345 7.38 30.29 -6.24
N LEU A 346 7.26 29.53 -7.33
CA LEU A 346 6.76 30.03 -8.61
C LEU A 346 5.29 30.48 -8.50
N HIS A 347 4.44 29.74 -7.79
CA HIS A 347 3.07 30.16 -7.53
C HIS A 347 2.99 31.48 -6.75
N SER A 348 3.82 31.66 -5.71
CA SER A 348 3.89 32.94 -5.00
C SER A 348 4.32 34.09 -5.91
N LYS A 349 5.31 33.86 -6.80
CA LYS A 349 5.73 34.87 -7.79
C LYS A 349 4.63 35.18 -8.80
N LEU A 350 3.90 34.16 -9.27
CA LEU A 350 2.78 34.32 -10.18
C LEU A 350 1.68 35.16 -9.55
N GLN A 351 1.32 34.88 -8.28
CA GLN A 351 0.32 35.65 -7.56
C GLN A 351 0.72 37.14 -7.44
N MET A 352 1.98 37.42 -7.14
CA MET A 352 2.49 38.80 -7.11
C MET A 352 2.42 39.46 -8.49
N ALA A 353 2.80 38.75 -9.55
CA ALA A 353 2.71 39.26 -10.92
C ALA A 353 1.26 39.56 -11.33
N GLU A 354 0.31 38.69 -10.97
CA GLU A 354 -1.12 38.93 -11.24
C GLU A 354 -1.65 40.16 -10.52
N VAL A 355 -1.24 40.40 -9.26
CA VAL A 355 -1.65 41.61 -8.53
C VAL A 355 -1.13 42.86 -9.24
N VAL A 356 0.15 42.87 -9.65
CA VAL A 356 0.74 43.98 -10.39
C VAL A 356 0.02 44.19 -11.73
N GLN A 357 -0.31 43.12 -12.45
CA GLN A 357 -1.03 43.23 -13.72
C GLN A 357 -2.44 43.79 -13.54
N ARG A 358 -3.19 43.36 -12.53
CA ARG A 358 -4.52 43.93 -12.22
C ARG A 358 -4.42 45.42 -11.88
N GLN A 359 -3.39 45.81 -11.12
CA GLN A 359 -3.18 47.21 -10.78
C GLN A 359 -2.82 48.05 -12.02
N ALA A 360 -1.97 47.54 -12.91
CA ALA A 360 -1.66 48.21 -14.17
C ALA A 360 -2.91 48.38 -15.04
N HIS A 361 -3.73 47.33 -15.16
CA HIS A 361 -4.96 47.40 -15.95
C HIS A 361 -6.00 48.37 -15.37
N SER A 362 -6.12 48.42 -14.04
CA SER A 362 -6.97 49.43 -13.37
C SER A 362 -6.49 50.85 -13.70
N ALA A 363 -5.18 51.10 -13.64
CA ALA A 363 -4.63 52.41 -13.97
C ALA A 363 -4.82 52.76 -15.46
N GLU A 364 -4.71 51.78 -16.36
CA GLU A 364 -5.04 51.95 -17.79
C GLU A 364 -6.50 52.39 -17.99
N GLN A 365 -7.44 51.75 -17.29
CA GLN A 365 -8.85 52.13 -17.36
C GLN A 365 -9.08 53.56 -16.85
N ASP A 366 -8.44 53.94 -15.74
CA ASP A 366 -8.51 55.31 -15.23
C ASP A 366 -7.98 56.33 -16.27
N TYR A 367 -6.89 55.99 -16.97
CA TYR A 367 -6.36 56.84 -18.05
C TYR A 367 -7.31 56.92 -19.25
N GLU A 368 -7.97 55.83 -19.64
CA GLU A 368 -8.98 55.82 -20.70
C GLU A 368 -10.18 56.72 -20.37
N GLU A 369 -10.65 56.70 -19.12
CA GLU A 369 -11.73 57.59 -18.66
C GLU A 369 -11.31 59.07 -18.77
N VAL A 370 -10.10 59.40 -18.36
CA VAL A 370 -9.55 60.76 -18.50
C VAL A 370 -9.45 61.17 -19.97
N ILE A 371 -9.00 60.27 -20.85
CA ILE A 371 -8.93 60.54 -22.29
C ILE A 371 -10.32 60.85 -22.83
N HIS A 372 -11.34 60.06 -22.49
CA HIS A 372 -12.71 60.31 -22.95
C HIS A 372 -13.28 61.64 -22.45
N LEU A 373 -13.00 62.02 -21.19
CA LEU A 373 -13.39 63.33 -20.66
C LEU A 373 -12.72 64.47 -21.43
N LEU A 374 -11.42 64.35 -21.70
CA LEU A 374 -10.67 65.34 -22.48
C LEU A 374 -11.16 65.43 -23.93
N GLU A 375 -11.47 64.29 -24.57
CA GLU A 375 -12.04 64.25 -25.91
C GLU A 375 -13.41 64.94 -25.98
N ALA A 376 -14.26 64.71 -24.97
CA ALA A 376 -15.56 65.38 -24.85
C ALA A 376 -15.41 66.89 -24.66
N GLU A 377 -14.48 67.33 -23.80
CA GLU A 377 -14.22 68.75 -23.58
C GLU A 377 -13.66 69.43 -24.83
N ILE A 378 -12.74 68.77 -25.56
CA ILE A 378 -12.25 69.25 -26.86
C ILE A 378 -13.39 69.38 -27.86
N ALA A 379 -14.32 68.42 -27.91
CA ALA A 379 -15.48 68.47 -28.81
C ALA A 379 -16.41 69.65 -28.46
N GLU A 380 -16.68 69.87 -27.17
CA GLU A 380 -17.48 71.01 -26.72
C GLU A 380 -16.81 72.35 -27.07
N LEU A 381 -15.52 72.50 -26.76
CA LEU A 381 -14.76 73.71 -27.07
C LEU A 381 -14.73 73.99 -28.59
N LYS A 382 -14.62 72.95 -29.42
CA LYS A 382 -14.72 73.08 -30.88
C LYS A 382 -16.10 73.57 -31.32
N MET A 383 -17.17 73.07 -30.72
CA MET A 383 -18.54 73.52 -30.99
C MET A 383 -18.74 74.99 -30.59
N GLN A 384 -18.25 75.39 -29.40
CA GLN A 384 -18.30 76.78 -28.96
C GLN A 384 -17.49 77.71 -29.89
N LEU A 385 -16.32 77.26 -30.37
CA LEU A 385 -15.51 78.00 -31.33
C LEU A 385 -16.22 78.17 -32.68
N ALA A 386 -16.85 77.11 -33.19
CA ALA A 386 -17.65 77.17 -34.41
C ALA A 386 -18.81 78.16 -34.28
N GLY A 387 -19.52 78.14 -33.14
CA GLY A 387 -20.58 79.11 -32.85
C GLY A 387 -20.07 80.56 -32.76
N LYS A 388 -18.89 80.79 -32.19
CA LYS A 388 -18.25 82.14 -32.19
C LYS A 388 -17.85 82.60 -33.60
N LYS A 389 -17.34 81.70 -34.45
CA LYS A 389 -17.00 82.00 -35.84
C LYS A 389 -18.24 82.41 -36.64
N ALA A 390 -19.35 81.70 -36.50
CA ALA A 390 -20.63 82.05 -37.16
C ALA A 390 -21.11 83.46 -36.74
N LYS A 391 -21.13 83.75 -35.43
CA LYS A 391 -21.48 85.09 -34.93
C LYS A 391 -20.56 86.20 -35.46
N HIS A 392 -19.27 85.91 -35.64
CA HIS A 392 -18.33 86.86 -36.19
C HIS A 392 -18.59 87.13 -37.68
N GLU A 393 -18.91 86.11 -38.47
CA GLU A 393 -19.34 86.30 -39.87
C GLU A 393 -20.64 87.12 -39.96
N ASP A 394 -21.64 86.81 -39.13
CA ASP A 394 -22.89 87.59 -39.08
C ASP A 394 -22.63 89.07 -38.74
N LEU A 395 -21.73 89.33 -37.78
CA LEU A 395 -21.34 90.69 -37.40
C LEU A 395 -20.64 91.43 -38.54
N LEU A 396 -19.78 90.73 -39.30
CA LEU A 396 -19.11 91.31 -40.47
C LEU A 396 -20.12 91.65 -41.57
N GLU A 397 -21.09 90.78 -41.84
CA GLU A 397 -22.14 91.05 -42.82
C GLU A 397 -23.02 92.23 -42.38
N LEU A 398 -23.40 92.29 -41.11
CA LEU A 398 -24.16 93.41 -40.56
C LEU A 398 -23.39 94.74 -40.69
N LYS A 399 -22.08 94.74 -40.43
CA LYS A 399 -21.21 95.91 -40.61
C LYS A 399 -21.13 96.34 -42.08
N ARG A 400 -21.11 95.38 -43.01
CA ARG A 400 -21.17 95.64 -44.46
C ARG A 400 -22.50 96.31 -44.84
N GLN A 401 -23.61 95.76 -44.36
CA GLN A 401 -24.95 96.34 -44.59
C GLN A 401 -25.09 97.75 -44.03
N LEU A 402 -24.59 97.99 -42.81
CA LEU A 402 -24.59 99.31 -42.19
C LEU A 402 -23.81 100.33 -43.05
N SER A 403 -22.65 99.93 -43.57
CA SER A 403 -21.82 100.79 -44.44
C SER A 403 -22.55 101.14 -45.75
N LEU A 404 -23.27 100.18 -46.34
CA LEU A 404 -24.10 100.42 -47.53
C LEU A 404 -25.27 101.37 -47.22
N ALA A 405 -25.96 101.17 -46.10
CA ALA A 405 -27.05 102.02 -45.67
C ALA A 405 -26.58 103.45 -45.38
N ASP A 406 -25.43 103.64 -44.72
CA ASP A 406 -24.84 104.96 -44.47
C ASP A 406 -24.50 105.67 -45.80
N GLY A 407 -23.99 104.92 -46.78
CA GLY A 407 -23.78 105.40 -48.13
C GLY A 407 -25.07 105.85 -48.83
N GLN A 408 -26.16 105.09 -48.69
CA GLN A 408 -27.47 105.48 -49.21
C GLN A 408 -28.06 106.68 -48.48
N LEU A 409 -27.91 106.74 -47.16
CA LEU A 409 -28.37 107.86 -46.34
C LEU A 409 -27.68 109.15 -46.76
N ARG A 410 -26.36 109.14 -46.94
CA ARG A 410 -25.61 110.30 -47.45
C ARG A 410 -26.09 110.74 -48.83
N LYS A 411 -26.34 109.79 -49.75
CA LYS A 411 -26.93 110.10 -51.08
C LYS A 411 -28.31 110.73 -50.96
N SER A 412 -29.16 110.19 -50.08
CA SER A 412 -30.50 110.72 -49.79
C SER A 412 -30.42 112.11 -49.16
N GLU A 413 -29.50 112.33 -48.23
CA GLU A 413 -29.32 113.62 -47.57
C GLU A 413 -28.83 114.71 -48.53
N VAL A 414 -27.92 114.37 -49.46
CA VAL A 414 -27.52 115.27 -50.55
C VAL A 414 -28.71 115.59 -51.45
N SER A 415 -29.53 114.59 -51.78
CA SER A 415 -30.73 114.78 -52.60
C SER A 415 -31.77 115.67 -51.90
N ARG A 416 -31.98 115.47 -50.59
CA ARG A 416 -32.82 116.32 -49.74
C ARG A 416 -32.32 117.76 -49.73
N LYS A 417 -31.02 117.99 -49.49
CA LYS A 417 -30.41 119.33 -49.51
C LYS A 417 -30.60 120.02 -50.87
N ARG A 418 -30.45 119.29 -51.98
CA ARG A 418 -30.73 119.82 -53.33
C ARG A 418 -32.20 120.21 -53.49
N LEU A 419 -33.13 119.36 -53.05
CA LEU A 419 -34.56 119.66 -53.07
C LEU A 419 -34.92 120.87 -52.20
N GLU A 420 -34.35 121.00 -51.01
CA GLU A 420 -34.55 122.18 -50.14
C GLU A 420 -34.09 123.48 -50.81
N ILE A 421 -32.93 123.46 -51.48
CA ILE A 421 -32.44 124.62 -52.24
C ILE A 421 -33.40 124.95 -53.40
N CYS A 422 -33.88 123.95 -54.15
CA CYS A 422 -34.87 124.15 -55.20
C CYS A 422 -36.19 124.72 -54.67
N ASN A 423 -36.72 124.18 -53.57
CA ASN A 423 -37.94 124.67 -52.93
C ASN A 423 -37.79 126.12 -52.45
N ARG A 424 -36.65 126.46 -51.82
CA ARG A 424 -36.39 127.84 -51.37
C ARG A 424 -36.36 128.82 -52.54
N LYS A 425 -35.76 128.42 -53.68
CA LYS A 425 -35.80 129.22 -54.92
C LYS A 425 -37.24 129.38 -55.43
N LEU A 426 -38.03 128.33 -55.46
CA LEU A 426 -39.44 128.39 -55.86
C LEU A 426 -40.26 129.36 -54.97
N LEU A 427 -40.09 129.29 -53.65
CA LEU A 427 -40.78 130.19 -52.72
C LEU A 427 -40.41 131.66 -52.95
N LEU A 428 -39.14 131.95 -53.23
CA LEU A 428 -38.70 133.31 -53.59
C LEU A 428 -39.37 133.81 -54.89
N PHE A 429 -39.59 132.95 -55.89
CA PHE A 429 -40.32 133.33 -57.10
C PHE A 429 -41.79 133.69 -56.84
N VAL A 430 -42.44 133.05 -55.87
CA VAL A 430 -43.85 133.31 -55.52
C VAL A 430 -44.01 134.63 -54.75
N GLN A 431 -43.01 135.07 -53.98
CA GLN A 431 -43.04 136.32 -53.19
C GLN A 431 -42.73 137.61 -53.98
N VAL A 432 -42.32 137.52 -55.25
CA VAL A 432 -41.94 138.67 -56.10
C VAL A 432 -43.09 139.11 -57.04
N ARG A 433 -44.32 138.64 -56.81
CA ARG A 433 -45.55 139.19 -57.38
C ARG A 433 -46.38 139.81 -56.28
#